data_AF-A0A535L3K9-F1
#
_entry.id   AF-A0A535L3K9-F1
#
_cell.length_a   1.000
_cell.length_b   1.000
_cell.length_c   1.000
_cell.angle_alpha   90.00
_cell.angle_beta   90.00
_cell.angle_gamma   90.00
#
_symmetry.space_group_name_H-M   'P 1'
#
loop_
_entity.id
_entity.type
_entity.pdbx_description
1 polymer ?
#
loop_
_entity_poly.entity_id
_entity_poly.type
_entity_poly.pdbx_seq_one_letter_code
_entity_poly.pdbx_strand_id
1 'polypeptide(L)'
;MAAVTSATEMWVRVGGGMESLPDRRRHGPADADFPPPGGPWEPLALGGRLVGWGERGGLAAARRSAEMGLQLAEEERAQLAGRLGHKLRSAVLALQESARQAAFGRPELLETVFEQAQEVARRAAALQAAAVTPKDRARGVVLGAVMNLALPSAASRLPGDAAVIASEPSLVEAFTRVGEWLGGESLTVDAEPVGAWWKVSVCTSGSPPPLSVPEMGEPLVRLIVDTHLEGWLDTSRPSCADIYLPARSPR
;
A
#
# COMPACT_ATOMS: atom_id res chain seq x y z
N MET A 1 3.13 -19.60 -37.90
CA MET A 1 2.63 -19.71 -36.52
C MET A 1 3.82 -19.63 -35.59
N ALA A 2 4.04 -18.47 -34.97
CA ALA A 2 5.13 -18.27 -34.03
C ALA A 2 4.85 -19.09 -32.77
N ALA A 3 5.86 -19.81 -32.30
CA ALA A 3 5.82 -20.48 -31.01
C ALA A 3 5.62 -19.40 -29.94
N VAL A 4 4.44 -19.39 -29.31
CA VAL A 4 4.28 -18.76 -28.00
C VAL A 4 5.16 -19.61 -27.08
N THR A 5 6.37 -19.14 -26.80
CA THR A 5 7.13 -19.63 -25.65
C THR A 5 6.20 -19.46 -24.46
N SER A 6 5.65 -20.56 -23.94
CA SER A 6 4.92 -20.52 -22.68
C SER A 6 5.92 -20.03 -21.65
N ALA A 7 5.82 -18.76 -21.28
CA ALA A 7 6.57 -18.23 -20.15
C ALA A 7 6.23 -19.15 -18.97
N THR A 8 7.24 -19.79 -18.37
CA THR A 8 7.03 -20.64 -17.20
C THR A 8 6.32 -19.79 -16.15
N GLU A 9 5.11 -20.20 -15.78
CA GLU A 9 4.32 -19.47 -14.79
C GLU A 9 5.08 -19.48 -13.47
N MET A 10 5.30 -18.29 -12.93
CA MET A 10 5.98 -18.10 -11.67
C MET A 10 5.34 -16.97 -10.90
N TRP A 11 5.40 -17.07 -9.58
CA TRP A 11 5.00 -16.02 -8.68
C TRP A 11 6.25 -15.40 -8.10
N VAL A 12 6.39 -14.09 -8.19
CA VAL A 12 7.55 -13.35 -7.67
C VAL A 12 7.11 -12.49 -6.50
N ARG A 13 7.96 -12.35 -5.49
CA ARG A 13 7.68 -11.47 -4.36
C ARG A 13 7.81 -10.01 -4.78
N VAL A 14 6.72 -9.27 -4.68
CA VAL A 14 6.65 -7.81 -4.89
C VAL A 14 6.25 -7.19 -3.56
N GLY A 15 7.24 -6.62 -2.85
CA GLY A 15 7.05 -6.13 -1.49
C GLY A 15 6.69 -7.23 -0.49
N GLY A 16 5.57 -7.10 0.23
CA GLY A 16 5.03 -8.14 1.11
C GLY A 16 3.99 -9.05 0.44
N GLY A 17 3.80 -8.93 -0.87
CA GLY A 17 2.93 -9.78 -1.69
C GLY A 17 3.64 -10.63 -2.74
N MET A 18 2.87 -11.48 -3.41
CA MET A 18 3.26 -12.24 -4.60
C MET A 18 2.53 -11.70 -5.83
N GLU A 19 3.22 -11.72 -6.97
CA GLU A 19 2.66 -11.37 -8.27
C GLU A 19 2.97 -12.46 -9.30
N SER A 20 1.96 -12.88 -10.06
CA SER A 20 2.11 -13.89 -11.10
C SER A 20 2.69 -13.29 -12.38
N LEU A 21 3.51 -14.07 -13.06
CA LEU A 21 4.04 -13.74 -14.37
C LEU A 21 3.55 -14.77 -15.40
N PRO A 22 3.06 -14.32 -16.58
CA PRO A 22 2.96 -12.92 -17.02
C PRO A 22 1.67 -12.20 -16.62
N ASP A 23 0.71 -12.90 -15.99
CA ASP A 23 -0.68 -12.45 -15.81
C ASP A 23 -0.87 -11.29 -14.82
N ARG A 24 0.15 -10.90 -14.05
CA ARG A 24 0.12 -9.79 -13.08
C ARG A 24 -0.93 -9.96 -11.98
N ARG A 25 -1.30 -11.21 -11.66
CA ARG A 25 -2.25 -11.49 -10.58
C ARG A 25 -1.55 -11.36 -9.24
N ARG A 26 -2.24 -10.78 -8.29
CA ARG A 26 -1.77 -10.51 -6.93
C ARG A 26 -2.23 -11.64 -6.00
N HIS A 27 -1.34 -12.20 -5.19
CA HIS A 27 -1.64 -13.14 -4.10
C HIS A 27 -0.78 -12.83 -2.87
N GLY A 28 -1.22 -13.14 -1.65
CA GLY A 28 -0.37 -12.92 -0.48
C GLY A 28 -1.03 -13.28 0.83
N PRO A 29 -0.33 -13.05 1.96
CA PRO A 29 1.03 -12.49 2.09
C PRO A 29 2.16 -13.29 1.43
N ALA A 30 3.33 -12.67 1.23
CA ALA A 30 4.52 -13.32 0.66
C ALA A 30 5.23 -14.22 1.68
N ASP A 31 4.55 -15.29 2.06
CA ASP A 31 4.92 -16.23 3.11
C ASP A 31 4.62 -17.67 2.69
N ALA A 32 5.32 -18.64 3.27
CA ALA A 32 5.19 -20.05 2.94
C ALA A 32 3.80 -20.61 3.31
N ASP A 33 3.14 -20.01 4.29
CA ASP A 33 1.78 -20.37 4.71
C ASP A 33 0.70 -19.91 3.71
N PHE A 34 1.08 -19.12 2.70
CA PHE A 34 0.18 -18.57 1.68
C PHE A 34 0.65 -18.94 0.26
N PRO A 35 0.57 -20.24 -0.11
CA PRO A 35 0.91 -20.67 -1.45
C PRO A 35 -0.12 -20.14 -2.48
N PRO A 36 0.34 -19.64 -3.65
CA PRO A 36 -0.55 -19.24 -4.72
C PRO A 36 -1.49 -20.36 -5.17
N PRO A 37 -2.67 -20.04 -5.71
CA PRO A 37 -3.61 -21.05 -6.17
C PRO A 37 -3.07 -21.81 -7.40
N GLY A 38 -3.48 -23.08 -7.54
CA GLY A 38 -3.56 -23.73 -8.85
C GLY A 38 -2.29 -24.36 -9.45
N GLY A 39 -1.28 -24.75 -8.68
CA GLY A 39 -0.09 -25.41 -9.25
C GLY A 39 0.70 -26.28 -8.28
N PRO A 40 1.63 -27.12 -8.78
CA PRO A 40 2.59 -27.86 -7.97
C PRO A 40 3.72 -26.94 -7.51
N TRP A 41 3.38 -25.85 -6.82
CA TRP A 41 4.30 -24.77 -6.49
C TRP A 41 5.40 -25.22 -5.53
N GLU A 42 6.65 -25.07 -5.93
CA GLU A 42 7.81 -25.20 -5.06
C GLU A 42 8.24 -23.81 -4.54
N PRO A 43 8.50 -23.66 -3.23
CA PRO A 43 8.93 -22.39 -2.67
C PRO A 43 10.33 -22.02 -3.14
N LEU A 44 10.49 -20.80 -3.63
CA LEU A 44 11.77 -20.22 -3.98
C LEU A 44 12.25 -19.34 -2.82
N ALA A 45 13.32 -19.75 -2.15
CA ALA A 45 13.86 -19.03 -1.00
C ALA A 45 15.30 -18.54 -1.24
N LEU A 46 15.61 -17.32 -0.78
CA LEU A 46 16.96 -16.77 -0.71
C LEU A 46 17.22 -16.26 0.71
N GLY A 47 18.31 -16.71 1.32
CA GLY A 47 18.66 -16.28 2.68
C GLY A 47 17.57 -16.61 3.71
N GLY A 48 16.80 -17.67 3.51
CA GLY A 48 15.68 -18.07 4.38
C GLY A 48 14.38 -17.28 4.16
N ARG A 49 14.38 -16.27 3.27
CA ARG A 49 13.18 -15.51 2.90
C ARG A 49 12.57 -16.05 1.62
N LEU A 50 11.25 -16.25 1.61
CA LEU A 50 10.50 -16.57 0.41
C LEU A 50 10.56 -15.39 -0.56
N VAL A 51 11.04 -15.65 -1.78
CA VAL A 51 11.16 -14.67 -2.86
C VAL A 51 10.24 -14.98 -4.04
N GLY A 52 9.59 -16.15 -4.05
CA GLY A 52 8.61 -16.52 -5.04
C GLY A 52 8.19 -17.98 -4.98
N TRP A 53 7.42 -18.39 -5.97
CA TRP A 53 6.99 -19.77 -6.20
C TRP A 53 7.16 -20.10 -7.68
N GLY A 54 7.56 -21.34 -7.98
CA GLY A 54 7.67 -21.80 -9.36
C GLY A 54 7.43 -23.29 -9.47
N GLU A 55 7.25 -23.79 -10.69
CA GLU A 55 7.06 -25.23 -10.95
C GLU A 55 8.27 -26.09 -10.54
N ARG A 56 9.46 -25.47 -10.46
CA ARG A 56 10.70 -26.11 -10.03
C ARG A 56 11.53 -25.16 -9.19
N GLY A 57 12.03 -25.67 -8.08
CA GLY A 57 12.91 -24.98 -7.17
C GLY A 57 14.33 -24.78 -7.69
N GLY A 58 15.15 -24.14 -6.86
CA GLY A 58 16.59 -24.01 -7.07
C GLY A 58 17.10 -22.57 -6.97
N LEU A 59 18.37 -22.44 -6.63
CA LEU A 59 19.01 -21.16 -6.33
C LEU A 59 18.95 -20.17 -7.50
N ALA A 60 19.14 -20.66 -8.74
CA ALA A 60 19.09 -19.81 -9.92
C ALA A 60 17.67 -19.25 -10.17
N ALA A 61 16.63 -20.06 -9.97
CA ALA A 61 15.25 -19.62 -10.08
C ALA A 61 14.89 -18.62 -8.98
N ALA A 62 15.33 -18.87 -7.75
CA ALA A 62 15.14 -17.96 -6.62
C ALA A 62 15.82 -16.59 -6.85
N ARG A 63 17.06 -16.56 -7.34
CA ARG A 63 17.76 -15.31 -7.70
C ARG A 63 17.01 -14.50 -8.75
N ARG A 64 16.62 -15.14 -9.85
CA ARG A 64 15.84 -14.49 -10.91
C ARG A 64 14.49 -13.98 -10.39
N SER A 65 13.82 -14.75 -9.55
CA SER A 65 12.54 -14.36 -8.93
C SER A 65 12.69 -13.11 -8.07
N ALA A 66 13.75 -13.04 -7.26
CA ALA A 66 14.05 -11.85 -6.44
C ALA A 66 14.40 -10.62 -7.29
N GLU A 67 15.20 -10.78 -8.34
CA GLU A 67 15.54 -9.69 -9.28
C GLU A 67 14.30 -9.15 -9.98
N MET A 68 13.44 -10.03 -10.50
CA MET A 68 12.19 -9.64 -11.14
C MET A 68 11.26 -8.93 -10.16
N GLY A 69 11.06 -9.49 -8.96
CA GLY A 69 10.22 -8.89 -7.93
C GLY A 69 10.65 -7.47 -7.54
N LEU A 70 11.97 -7.25 -7.39
CA LEU A 70 12.53 -5.93 -7.13
C LEU A 70 12.28 -4.96 -8.29
N GLN A 71 12.51 -5.42 -9.52
CA GLN A 71 12.28 -4.61 -10.72
C GLN A 71 10.81 -4.18 -10.81
N LEU A 72 9.88 -5.10 -10.58
CA LEU A 72 8.44 -4.79 -10.61
C LEU A 72 8.04 -3.78 -9.54
N ALA A 73 8.49 -3.95 -8.30
CA ALA A 73 8.21 -3.01 -7.24
C ALA A 73 8.71 -1.59 -7.57
N GLU A 74 9.89 -1.48 -8.17
CA GLU A 74 10.45 -0.20 -8.59
C GLU A 74 9.70 0.42 -9.78
N GLU A 75 9.29 -0.40 -10.75
CA GLU A 75 8.46 0.03 -11.88
C GLU A 75 7.10 0.58 -11.41
N GLU A 76 6.40 -0.12 -10.51
CA GLU A 76 5.13 0.30 -9.95
C GLU A 76 5.26 1.62 -9.17
N ARG A 77 6.29 1.71 -8.33
CA ARG A 77 6.63 2.93 -7.58
C ARG A 77 6.88 4.12 -8.49
N ALA A 78 7.72 3.93 -9.51
CA ALA A 78 8.07 4.98 -10.47
C ALA A 78 6.84 5.45 -11.27
N GLN A 79 5.98 4.52 -11.70
CA GLN A 79 4.74 4.85 -12.40
C GLN A 79 3.78 5.65 -11.50
N LEU A 80 3.57 5.22 -10.26
CA LEU A 80 2.69 5.92 -9.33
C LEU A 80 3.22 7.33 -9.00
N ALA A 81 4.51 7.45 -8.68
CA ALA A 81 5.15 8.73 -8.43
C ALA A 81 5.06 9.67 -9.65
N GLY A 82 5.24 9.14 -10.87
CA GLY A 82 5.07 9.90 -12.11
C GLY A 82 3.64 10.46 -12.28
N ARG A 83 2.62 9.62 -12.04
CA ARG A 83 1.20 10.04 -12.10
C ARG A 83 0.89 11.11 -11.04
N LEU A 84 1.27 10.87 -9.78
CA LEU A 84 1.07 11.83 -8.69
C LEU A 84 1.78 13.16 -8.95
N GLY A 85 3.01 13.12 -9.49
CA GLY A 85 3.75 14.32 -9.89
C GLY A 85 3.05 15.13 -10.97
N HIS A 86 2.43 14.47 -11.94
CA HIS A 86 1.61 15.13 -12.95
C HIS A 86 0.37 15.81 -12.32
N LYS A 87 -0.35 15.11 -11.43
CA LYS A 87 -1.55 15.65 -10.75
C LYS A 87 -1.21 16.83 -9.82
N LEU A 88 -0.06 16.78 -9.14
CA LEU A 88 0.44 17.87 -8.31
C LEU A 88 0.75 19.11 -9.16
N ARG A 89 1.47 18.93 -10.28
CA ARG A 89 1.78 20.04 -11.19
C ARG A 89 0.53 20.75 -11.69
N SER A 90 -0.49 19.98 -12.09
CA SER A 90 -1.76 20.54 -12.54
C SER A 90 -2.49 21.31 -11.42
N ALA A 91 -2.46 20.82 -10.18
CA ALA A 91 -3.04 21.52 -9.03
C ALA A 91 -2.31 22.84 -8.72
N VAL A 92 -0.98 22.84 -8.79
CA VAL A 92 -0.18 24.05 -8.57
C VAL A 92 -0.49 25.12 -9.61
N LEU A 93 -0.61 24.75 -10.89
CA LEU A 93 -0.97 25.68 -11.96
C LEU A 93 -2.38 26.27 -11.75
N ALA A 94 -3.34 25.45 -11.34
CA ALA A 94 -4.70 25.92 -11.03
C ALA A 94 -4.72 26.89 -9.83
N LEU A 95 -3.93 26.59 -8.79
CA LEU A 95 -3.75 27.47 -7.63
C LEU A 95 -3.12 28.82 -8.04
N GLN A 96 -2.06 28.78 -8.85
CA GLN A 96 -1.39 29.99 -9.34
C GLN A 96 -2.35 30.89 -10.12
N GLU A 97 -3.17 30.31 -10.98
CA GLU A 97 -4.15 31.07 -11.77
C GLU A 97 -5.26 31.65 -10.88
N SER A 98 -5.80 30.87 -9.94
CA SER A 98 -6.84 31.37 -9.00
C SER A 98 -6.29 32.46 -8.09
N ALA A 99 -5.04 32.31 -7.61
CA ALA A 99 -4.37 33.33 -6.80
C ALA A 99 -4.13 34.62 -7.60
N ARG A 100 -3.75 34.50 -8.88
CA ARG A 100 -3.62 35.65 -9.78
C ARG A 100 -4.96 36.38 -9.95
N GLN A 101 -6.05 35.66 -10.18
CA GLN A 101 -7.38 36.26 -10.32
C GLN A 101 -7.83 36.94 -9.02
N ALA A 102 -7.58 36.31 -7.86
CA ALA A 102 -7.90 36.90 -6.56
C ALA A 102 -7.14 38.22 -6.33
N ALA A 103 -5.85 38.26 -6.69
CA ALA A 103 -5.01 39.45 -6.57
C ALA A 103 -5.44 40.61 -7.48
N PHE A 104 -6.11 40.34 -8.61
CA PHE A 104 -6.52 41.34 -9.60
C PHE A 104 -8.04 41.55 -9.67
N GLY A 105 -8.70 41.61 -8.51
CA GLY A 105 -10.06 42.17 -8.41
C GLY A 105 -11.20 41.16 -8.22
N ARG A 106 -10.90 39.95 -7.73
CA ARG A 106 -11.90 38.96 -7.30
C ARG A 106 -11.60 38.42 -5.89
N PRO A 107 -11.65 39.25 -4.85
CA PRO A 107 -11.32 38.84 -3.47
C PRO A 107 -12.21 37.71 -2.93
N GLU A 108 -13.39 37.51 -3.49
CA GLU A 108 -14.28 36.38 -3.20
C GLU A 108 -13.65 35.00 -3.52
N LEU A 109 -12.56 34.95 -4.29
CA LEU A 109 -11.84 33.72 -4.62
C LEU A 109 -10.85 33.26 -3.52
N LEU A 110 -10.69 34.03 -2.43
CA LEU A 110 -9.73 33.67 -1.38
C LEU A 110 -10.03 32.31 -0.72
N GLU A 111 -11.31 31.95 -0.56
CA GLU A 111 -11.72 30.64 -0.05
C GLU A 111 -11.31 29.53 -1.03
N THR A 112 -11.56 29.70 -2.33
CA THR A 112 -11.11 28.77 -3.37
C THR A 112 -9.59 28.60 -3.39
N VAL A 113 -8.84 29.70 -3.23
CA VAL A 113 -7.38 29.66 -3.17
C VAL A 113 -6.92 28.84 -1.96
N PHE A 114 -7.57 29.01 -0.81
CA PHE A 114 -7.25 28.23 0.39
C PHE A 114 -7.53 26.73 0.21
N GLU A 115 -8.70 26.36 -0.32
CA GLU A 115 -9.05 24.97 -0.60
C GLU A 115 -8.08 24.32 -1.60
N GLN A 116 -7.73 25.03 -2.67
CA GLN A 116 -6.75 24.58 -3.65
C GLN A 116 -5.34 24.44 -3.04
N ALA A 117 -4.94 25.33 -2.14
CA ALA A 117 -3.66 25.22 -1.43
C ALA A 117 -3.60 23.97 -0.55
N GLN A 118 -4.69 23.65 0.16
CA GLN A 118 -4.78 22.40 0.92
C GLN A 118 -4.70 21.17 0.00
N GLU A 119 -5.36 21.22 -1.16
CA GLU A 119 -5.31 20.13 -2.14
C GLU A 119 -3.90 19.92 -2.70
N VAL A 120 -3.17 21.01 -2.99
CA VAL A 120 -1.76 20.95 -3.36
C VAL A 120 -0.93 20.30 -2.26
N ALA A 121 -1.15 20.67 -1.00
CA ALA A 121 -0.43 20.09 0.14
C ALA A 121 -0.69 18.57 0.26
N ARG A 122 -1.96 18.14 0.13
CA ARG A 122 -2.34 16.72 0.15
C ARG A 122 -1.67 15.92 -0.96
N ARG A 123 -1.67 16.44 -2.19
CA ARG A 123 -1.00 15.80 -3.34
C ARG A 123 0.51 15.75 -3.20
N ALA A 124 1.12 16.78 -2.63
CA ALA A 124 2.55 16.82 -2.34
C ALA A 124 2.93 15.75 -1.30
N ALA A 125 2.13 15.59 -0.25
CA ALA A 125 2.33 14.55 0.76
C ALA A 125 2.21 13.13 0.16
N ALA A 126 1.20 12.90 -0.70
CA ALA A 126 1.06 11.63 -1.42
C ALA A 126 2.26 11.32 -2.34
N LEU A 127 2.73 12.31 -3.09
CA LEU A 127 3.93 12.16 -3.93
C LEU A 127 5.16 11.85 -3.07
N GLN A 128 5.31 12.52 -1.93
CA GLN A 128 6.41 12.25 -1.00
C GLN A 128 6.38 10.80 -0.50
N ALA A 129 5.21 10.31 -0.08
CA ALA A 129 5.05 8.93 0.39
C ALA A 129 5.38 7.89 -0.70
N ALA A 130 5.12 8.20 -1.97
CA ALA A 130 5.46 7.34 -3.10
C ALA A 130 6.94 7.42 -3.53
N ALA A 131 7.52 8.62 -3.50
CA ALA A 131 8.84 8.87 -4.07
C ALA A 131 9.99 8.66 -3.06
N VAL A 132 9.72 8.81 -1.76
CA VAL A 132 10.75 8.79 -0.71
C VAL A 132 10.67 7.51 0.09
N THR A 133 11.78 6.77 0.14
CA THR A 133 11.93 5.62 1.04
C THR A 133 12.09 6.10 2.48
N PRO A 134 11.25 5.64 3.42
CA PRO A 134 11.39 5.95 4.83
C PRO A 134 12.75 5.49 5.38
N LYS A 135 13.34 6.29 6.28
CA LYS A 135 14.62 5.96 6.93
C LYS A 135 14.44 5.30 8.30
N ASP A 136 13.22 5.33 8.84
CA ASP A 136 12.88 4.80 10.14
C ASP A 136 13.00 3.28 10.16
N ARG A 137 13.67 2.75 11.18
CA ARG A 137 13.88 1.31 11.33
C ARG A 137 12.63 0.64 11.89
N ALA A 138 12.39 -0.60 11.46
CA ALA A 138 11.34 -1.43 12.02
C ALA A 138 11.59 -1.71 13.51
N ARG A 139 10.54 -1.60 14.32
CA ARG A 139 10.54 -1.88 15.77
C ARG A 139 9.24 -2.54 16.17
N GLY A 140 9.16 -3.04 17.41
CA GLY A 140 7.89 -3.49 17.99
C GLY A 140 6.95 -2.30 18.18
N VAL A 141 5.80 -2.32 17.50
CA VAL A 141 4.78 -1.26 17.56
C VAL A 141 3.44 -1.89 17.95
N VAL A 142 2.74 -1.30 18.92
CA VAL A 142 1.40 -1.72 19.33
C VAL A 142 0.37 -1.08 18.41
N LEU A 143 -0.49 -1.89 17.78
CA LEU A 143 -1.46 -1.44 16.78
C LEU A 143 -2.47 -0.45 17.36
N GLY A 144 -2.88 -0.61 18.62
CA GLY A 144 -3.79 0.34 19.28
C GLY A 144 -3.26 1.77 19.34
N ALA A 145 -1.95 1.95 19.57
CA ALA A 145 -1.34 3.28 19.58
C ALA A 145 -1.33 3.91 18.18
N VAL A 146 -1.07 3.09 17.15
CA VAL A 146 -1.12 3.54 15.75
C VAL A 146 -2.53 3.97 15.36
N MET A 147 -3.56 3.18 15.71
CA MET A 147 -4.94 3.51 15.36
C MET A 147 -5.40 4.81 16.03
N ASN A 148 -5.00 5.06 17.27
CA ASN A 148 -5.32 6.31 17.96
C ASN A 148 -4.71 7.55 17.25
N LEU A 149 -3.59 7.38 16.54
CA LEU A 149 -2.95 8.47 15.79
C LEU A 149 -3.52 8.61 14.38
N ALA A 150 -3.66 7.49 13.67
CA ALA A 150 -4.02 7.47 12.25
C ALA A 150 -5.53 7.56 12.01
N LEU A 151 -6.33 6.96 12.89
CA LEU A 151 -7.78 6.79 12.75
C LEU A 151 -8.49 7.09 14.10
N PRO A 152 -8.31 8.29 14.68
CA PRO A 152 -8.80 8.61 16.04
C PRO A 152 -10.32 8.47 16.20
N SER A 153 -11.09 8.63 15.12
CA SER A 153 -12.55 8.54 15.13
C SER A 153 -13.08 7.14 14.82
N ALA A 154 -12.22 6.17 14.52
CA ALA A 154 -12.65 4.82 14.16
C ALA A 154 -13.00 3.98 15.38
N ALA A 155 -14.08 3.21 15.28
CA ALA A 155 -14.44 2.22 16.29
C ALA A 155 -13.47 1.03 16.22
N SER A 156 -12.46 1.04 17.09
CA SER A 156 -11.38 0.04 17.10
C SER A 156 -11.64 -1.09 18.08
N ARG A 157 -11.61 -2.33 17.60
CA ARG A 157 -11.67 -3.56 18.38
C ARG A 157 -10.38 -4.35 18.13
N LEU A 158 -9.35 -3.99 18.89
CA LEU A 158 -8.02 -4.60 18.77
C LEU A 158 -7.71 -5.42 20.02
N PRO A 159 -7.11 -6.61 19.87
CA PRO A 159 -6.51 -7.32 21.00
C PRO A 159 -5.46 -6.45 21.69
N GLY A 160 -5.39 -6.50 23.02
CA GLY A 160 -4.48 -5.66 23.81
C GLY A 160 -2.99 -5.95 23.57
N ASP A 161 -2.68 -7.14 23.06
CA ASP A 161 -1.35 -7.62 22.69
C ASP A 161 -1.05 -7.51 21.18
N ALA A 162 -1.95 -6.89 20.40
CA ALA A 162 -1.78 -6.73 18.96
C ALA A 162 -0.58 -5.82 18.65
N ALA A 163 0.54 -6.46 18.30
CA ALA A 163 1.80 -5.79 18.01
C ALA A 163 2.48 -6.35 16.76
N VAL A 164 3.12 -5.46 16.01
CA VAL A 164 3.79 -5.73 14.73
C VAL A 164 5.26 -5.30 14.77
N ILE A 165 6.07 -5.81 13.84
CA ILE A 165 7.43 -5.31 13.60
C ILE A 165 7.41 -4.41 12.36
N ALA A 166 7.39 -3.08 12.56
CA ALA A 166 7.35 -2.13 11.45
C ALA A 166 7.84 -0.73 11.85
N SER A 167 7.98 0.15 10.86
CA SER A 167 8.19 1.59 11.07
C SER A 167 6.87 2.22 11.53
N GLU A 168 6.85 2.82 12.73
CA GLU A 168 5.65 3.49 13.25
C GLU A 168 5.19 4.66 12.36
N PRO A 169 6.06 5.56 11.86
CA PRO A 169 5.63 6.59 10.93
C PRO A 169 5.00 6.02 9.65
N SER A 170 5.55 4.92 9.13
CA SER A 170 5.00 4.25 7.94
C SER A 170 3.65 3.59 8.23
N LEU A 171 3.45 3.04 9.44
CA LEU A 171 2.16 2.51 9.88
C LEU A 171 1.12 3.62 9.97
N VAL A 172 1.46 4.73 10.66
CA VAL A 172 0.54 5.87 10.80
C VAL A 172 0.17 6.43 9.43
N GLU A 173 1.14 6.61 8.54
CA GLU A 173 0.89 7.05 7.16
C GLU A 173 -0.03 6.07 6.42
N ALA A 174 0.26 4.77 6.43
CA ALA A 174 -0.56 3.76 5.75
C ALA A 174 -2.03 3.81 6.20
N PHE A 175 -2.26 3.78 7.51
CA PHE A 175 -3.62 3.79 8.06
C PHE A 175 -4.33 5.14 7.89
N THR A 176 -3.60 6.25 7.91
CA THR A 176 -4.17 7.58 7.59
C THR A 176 -4.68 7.59 6.14
N ARG A 177 -3.88 7.07 5.19
CA ARG A 177 -4.29 6.96 3.78
C ARG A 177 -5.46 6.00 3.57
N VAL A 178 -5.54 4.91 4.35
CA VAL A 178 -6.71 4.02 4.33
C VAL A 178 -7.96 4.79 4.78
N GLY A 179 -7.87 5.59 5.84
CA GLY A 179 -8.98 6.43 6.30
C GLY A 179 -9.44 7.42 5.24
N GLU A 180 -8.49 8.12 4.62
CA GLU A 180 -8.77 9.05 3.51
C GLU A 180 -9.40 8.34 2.30
N TRP A 181 -8.90 7.14 1.96
CA TRP A 181 -9.39 6.36 0.83
C TRP A 181 -10.81 5.83 1.06
N LEU A 182 -11.08 5.27 2.24
CA LEU A 182 -12.39 4.69 2.56
C LEU A 182 -13.44 5.77 2.87
N GLY A 183 -13.01 6.93 3.39
CA GLY A 183 -13.74 8.21 3.36
C GLY A 183 -15.19 8.21 3.86
N GLY A 184 -15.63 7.22 4.62
CA GLY A 184 -17.04 7.11 5.03
C GLY A 184 -17.30 7.64 6.44
N GLU A 185 -18.59 7.78 6.75
CA GLU A 185 -19.09 8.45 7.96
C GLU A 185 -18.66 7.74 9.25
N SER A 186 -18.49 6.42 9.21
CA SER A 186 -17.96 5.64 10.33
C SER A 186 -16.99 4.58 9.84
N LEU A 187 -15.79 4.59 10.42
CA LEU A 187 -14.78 3.57 10.23
C LEU A 187 -14.79 2.60 11.40
N THR A 188 -14.58 1.33 11.09
CA THR A 188 -14.38 0.25 12.06
C THR A 188 -13.03 -0.38 11.79
N VAL A 189 -12.32 -0.72 12.87
CA VAL A 189 -11.03 -1.41 12.79
C VAL A 189 -11.11 -2.68 13.64
N ASP A 190 -10.85 -3.81 13.02
CA ASP A 190 -10.74 -5.11 13.68
C ASP A 190 -9.36 -5.71 13.39
N ALA A 191 -8.83 -6.52 14.31
CA ALA A 191 -7.60 -7.27 14.06
C ALA A 191 -7.70 -8.71 14.54
N GLU A 192 -7.24 -9.64 13.71
CA GLU A 192 -7.15 -11.06 14.02
C GLU A 192 -5.75 -11.62 13.69
N PRO A 193 -5.23 -12.55 14.50
CA PRO A 193 -3.97 -13.21 14.19
C PRO A 193 -4.19 -14.25 13.09
N VAL A 194 -3.28 -14.28 12.12
CA VAL A 194 -3.27 -15.25 11.01
C VAL A 194 -1.84 -15.78 10.85
N GLY A 195 -1.54 -16.91 11.51
CA GLY A 195 -0.18 -17.46 11.53
C GLY A 195 0.83 -16.46 12.11
N ALA A 196 1.87 -16.14 11.34
CA ALA A 196 2.87 -15.13 11.70
C ALA A 196 2.46 -13.67 11.40
N TRP A 197 1.18 -13.43 11.09
CA TRP A 197 0.66 -12.15 10.62
C TRP A 197 -0.46 -11.63 11.51
N TRP A 198 -0.62 -10.32 11.56
CA TRP A 198 -1.85 -9.66 11.96
C TRP A 198 -2.61 -9.26 10.72
N LYS A 199 -3.85 -9.71 10.58
CA LYS A 199 -4.78 -9.16 9.60
C LYS A 199 -5.58 -8.05 10.27
N VAL A 200 -5.36 -6.82 9.83
CA VAL A 200 -6.05 -5.62 10.29
C VAL A 200 -7.07 -5.23 9.24
N SER A 201 -8.35 -5.36 9.57
CA SER A 201 -9.46 -4.98 8.70
C SER A 201 -9.91 -3.56 9.04
N VAL A 202 -9.79 -2.64 8.09
CA VAL A 202 -10.40 -1.31 8.19
C VAL A 202 -11.59 -1.26 7.26
N CYS A 203 -12.78 -1.08 7.80
CA CYS A 203 -14.03 -1.10 7.03
C CYS A 203 -14.82 0.18 7.26
N THR A 204 -15.52 0.62 6.21
CA THR A 204 -16.43 1.77 6.26
C THR A 204 -17.89 1.33 6.17
N SER A 205 -18.78 2.02 6.89
CA SER A 205 -20.23 1.85 6.73
C SER A 205 -20.70 2.49 5.42
N GLY A 206 -20.80 1.71 4.35
CA GLY A 206 -21.30 2.16 3.04
C GLY A 206 -20.28 2.02 1.93
N SER A 207 -20.52 2.71 0.81
CA SER A 207 -19.57 2.77 -0.30
C SER A 207 -18.62 3.94 -0.08
N PRO A 208 -17.29 3.73 -0.18
CA PRO A 208 -16.35 4.83 -0.21
C PRO A 208 -16.72 5.86 -1.29
N PRO A 209 -16.63 7.17 -1.00
CA PRO A 209 -16.79 8.19 -2.02
C PRO A 209 -15.65 8.10 -3.05
N PRO A 210 -15.88 8.49 -4.31
CA PRO A 210 -14.82 8.55 -5.29
C PRO A 210 -13.78 9.61 -4.91
N LEU A 211 -12.50 9.26 -4.97
CA LEU A 211 -11.42 10.21 -4.74
C LEU A 211 -11.23 11.14 -5.94
N SER A 212 -10.95 12.42 -5.65
CA SER A 212 -10.56 13.41 -6.66
C SER A 212 -9.27 13.03 -7.39
N VAL A 213 -8.39 12.29 -6.70
CA VAL A 213 -7.14 11.72 -7.23
C VAL A 213 -7.12 10.23 -6.88
N PRO A 214 -7.56 9.34 -7.78
CA PRO A 214 -7.58 7.89 -7.52
C PRO A 214 -6.23 7.33 -7.10
N GLU A 215 -5.12 7.90 -7.60
CA GLU A 215 -3.77 7.50 -7.25
C GLU A 215 -3.42 7.70 -5.77
N MET A 216 -4.17 8.53 -5.03
CA MET A 216 -3.97 8.74 -3.59
C MET A 216 -4.72 7.70 -2.73
N GLY A 217 -5.57 6.88 -3.33
CA GLY A 217 -6.31 5.85 -2.61
C GLY A 217 -5.54 4.54 -2.53
N GLU A 218 -6.22 3.48 -2.95
CA GLU A 218 -5.71 2.11 -3.01
C GLU A 218 -4.27 1.98 -3.54
N PRO A 219 -3.86 2.61 -4.65
CA PRO A 219 -2.52 2.40 -5.19
C PRO A 219 -1.41 2.91 -4.26
N LEU A 220 -1.65 4.04 -3.57
CA LEU A 220 -0.70 4.60 -2.61
C LEU A 220 -0.64 3.77 -1.34
N VAL A 221 -1.79 3.35 -0.82
CA VAL A 221 -1.86 2.45 0.34
C VAL A 221 -1.11 1.15 0.05
N ARG A 222 -1.37 0.53 -1.11
CA ARG A 222 -0.69 -0.70 -1.55
C ARG A 222 0.82 -0.51 -1.59
N LEU A 223 1.30 0.56 -2.21
CA LEU A 223 2.73 0.86 -2.27
C LEU A 223 3.34 0.95 -0.87
N ILE A 224 2.73 1.72 0.04
CA ILE A 224 3.24 1.88 1.41
C ILE A 224 3.26 0.54 2.15
N VAL A 225 2.17 -0.21 2.08
CA VAL A 225 2.03 -1.51 2.74
C VAL A 225 3.06 -2.51 2.20
N ASP A 226 3.13 -2.66 0.89
CA ASP A 226 3.99 -3.66 0.26
C ASP A 226 5.48 -3.32 0.45
N THR A 227 5.87 -2.05 0.28
CA THR A 227 7.28 -1.66 0.24
C THR A 227 7.84 -1.17 1.57
N HIS A 228 7.08 -0.37 2.33
CA HIS A 228 7.58 0.24 3.57
C HIS A 228 7.29 -0.62 4.80
N LEU A 229 6.25 -1.46 4.75
CA LEU A 229 5.83 -2.29 5.87
C LEU A 229 6.11 -3.79 5.66
N GLU A 230 6.57 -4.18 4.46
CA GLU A 230 6.66 -5.58 4.02
C GLU A 230 5.34 -6.36 4.25
N GLY A 231 4.23 -5.64 4.22
CA GLY A 231 2.88 -6.15 4.44
C GLY A 231 2.18 -6.51 3.15
N TRP A 232 0.92 -6.94 3.27
CA TRP A 232 0.07 -7.24 2.13
C TRP A 232 -1.27 -6.53 2.26
N LEU A 233 -1.70 -5.87 1.19
CA LEU A 233 -3.02 -5.27 1.08
C LEU A 233 -3.95 -6.16 0.25
N ASP A 234 -5.03 -6.62 0.87
CA ASP A 234 -6.15 -7.30 0.23
C ASP A 234 -7.36 -6.34 0.16
N THR A 235 -7.84 -6.12 -1.07
CA THR A 235 -8.94 -5.22 -1.41
C THR A 235 -10.09 -5.96 -2.08
N SER A 236 -10.16 -7.29 -1.92
CA SER A 236 -11.22 -8.13 -2.46
C SER A 236 -12.61 -7.74 -1.97
N ARG A 237 -12.69 -7.06 -0.82
CA ARG A 237 -13.92 -6.53 -0.22
C ARG A 237 -14.10 -5.04 -0.56
N PRO A 238 -15.16 -4.62 -1.27
CA PRO A 238 -15.29 -3.24 -1.77
C PRO A 238 -15.27 -2.12 -0.72
N SER A 239 -15.70 -2.39 0.51
CA SER A 239 -15.80 -1.41 1.60
C SER A 239 -14.81 -1.68 2.74
N CYS A 240 -13.82 -2.55 2.52
CA CYS A 240 -12.83 -2.92 3.51
C CYS A 240 -11.43 -3.01 2.90
N ALA A 241 -10.45 -2.53 3.64
CA ALA A 241 -9.04 -2.76 3.37
C ALA A 241 -8.52 -3.76 4.41
N ASP A 242 -8.10 -4.95 3.95
CA ASP A 242 -7.47 -5.97 4.79
C ASP A 242 -5.96 -5.86 4.67
N ILE A 243 -5.31 -5.40 5.73
CA ILE A 243 -3.86 -5.20 5.77
C ILE A 243 -3.24 -6.29 6.63
N TYR A 244 -2.40 -7.12 6.01
CA TYR A 244 -1.63 -8.14 6.71
C TYR A 244 -0.25 -7.57 7.04
N LEU A 245 0.09 -7.55 8.32
CA LEU A 245 1.34 -7.02 8.85
C LEU A 245 2.11 -8.12 9.58
N PRO A 246 3.46 -8.17 9.47
CA PRO A 246 4.25 -9.15 10.20
C PRO A 246 4.05 -9.00 11.72
N ALA A 247 3.57 -10.06 12.37
CA ALA A 247 3.34 -10.04 13.80
C ALA A 247 4.66 -10.00 14.56
N ARG A 248 4.66 -9.30 15.69
CA ARG A 248 5.74 -9.41 16.65
C ARG A 248 5.61 -10.75 17.36
N SER A 249 6.46 -11.72 17.04
CA SER A 249 6.54 -12.95 17.83
C SER A 249 6.89 -12.60 19.29
N PRO A 250 6.15 -13.12 20.28
CA PRO A 250 6.61 -13.06 21.67
C PRO A 250 7.93 -13.82 21.76
N ARG A 251 8.94 -13.18 22.38
CA ARG A 251 10.21 -13.84 22.70
C ARG A 251 10.03 -14.75 23.92
#